data_AF-A0A1Q3X356-F1
#
_entry.id   AF-A0A1Q3X356-F1
#
_cell.length_a   1.000
_cell.length_b   1.000
_cell.length_c   1.000
_cell.angle_alpha   90.00
_cell.angle_beta   90.00
_cell.angle_gamma   90.00
#
_symmetry.space_group_name_H-M   'P 1'
#
loop_
_entity.id
_entity.type
_entity.pdbx_description
1 polymer ?
#
loop_
_entity_poly.entity_id
_entity_poly.type
_entity_poly.pdbx_seq_one_letter_code
_entity_poly.pdbx_strand_id
1 'polypeptide(L)'
;MILHRMANYITFIDTEYLFDECGFDKNIDPKILEPIIIKVQDVFIEPVLGTTLFQKLMDDVATDTLANQYKTLLEDYIMKAMASWVEVYSKTKLNYRPTNKNVAKKSSEYSQASDMEEIDSLKAEDRHFAETYTSRITKYIHDNITLFPEHYDYSHLVTVPPINNHFIGGMYIGGKRYWDNNDLRYVR
;
A
#
# COMPACT_ATOMS: atom_id res chain seq x y z
N MET A 1 -28.71 3.94 -20.47
CA MET A 1 -28.38 2.51 -20.28
C MET A 1 -27.65 2.41 -18.96
N ILE A 2 -28.28 1.80 -17.97
CA ILE A 2 -27.91 1.89 -16.56
C ILE A 2 -26.68 1.01 -16.29
N LEU A 3 -25.72 1.60 -15.57
CA LEU A 3 -24.45 1.04 -15.10
C LEU A 3 -24.61 -0.38 -14.53
N HIS A 4 -24.11 -1.41 -15.22
CA HIS A 4 -24.02 -2.76 -14.66
C HIS A 4 -22.75 -3.54 -15.06
N ARG A 5 -21.64 -2.85 -15.25
CA ARG A 5 -20.32 -3.45 -15.08
C ARG A 5 -19.55 -2.55 -14.13
N MET A 6 -19.70 -2.76 -12.83
CA MET A 6 -18.74 -2.18 -11.90
C MET A 6 -17.39 -2.83 -12.22
N ALA A 7 -16.43 -1.97 -12.51
CA ALA A 7 -15.09 -2.33 -12.94
C ALA A 7 -14.52 -3.45 -12.06
N ASN A 8 -14.00 -4.51 -12.68
CA ASN A 8 -12.99 -5.32 -12.00
C ASN A 8 -11.85 -4.35 -11.71
N TYR A 9 -11.80 -3.82 -10.50
CA TYR A 9 -10.63 -3.08 -10.03
C TYR A 9 -9.50 -4.10 -9.99
N ILE A 10 -8.45 -3.85 -10.76
CA ILE A 10 -7.31 -4.74 -10.85
C ILE A 10 -6.53 -4.61 -9.55
N THR A 11 -6.65 -5.62 -8.71
CA THR A 11 -5.85 -5.74 -7.48
C THR A 11 -4.53 -6.42 -7.80
N PHE A 12 -3.43 -5.91 -7.24
CA PHE A 12 -2.12 -6.55 -7.39
C PHE A 12 -1.97 -7.84 -6.57
N ILE A 13 -2.91 -8.11 -5.65
CA ILE A 13 -2.87 -9.24 -4.71
C ILE A 13 -4.23 -9.88 -4.63
N ASP A 14 -4.21 -11.21 -4.56
CA ASP A 14 -5.37 -12.04 -4.25
C ASP A 14 -5.55 -12.25 -2.74
N THR A 15 -6.80 -12.44 -2.33
CA THR A 15 -7.14 -12.70 -0.92
C THR A 15 -6.49 -13.98 -0.38
N GLU A 16 -6.24 -14.98 -1.23
CA GLU A 16 -5.54 -16.22 -0.85
C GLU A 16 -4.09 -15.96 -0.41
N TYR A 17 -3.36 -15.11 -1.13
CA TYR A 17 -1.99 -14.72 -0.77
C TYR A 17 -1.93 -14.05 0.61
N LEU A 18 -2.95 -13.24 0.95
CA LEU A 18 -3.04 -12.60 2.27
C LEU A 18 -3.26 -13.59 3.41
N PHE A 19 -4.01 -14.67 3.17
CA PHE A 19 -4.22 -15.70 4.19
C PHE A 19 -2.92 -16.44 4.53
N ASP A 20 -2.10 -16.71 3.51
CA ASP A 20 -0.84 -17.43 3.69
C ASP A 20 0.26 -16.54 4.30
N GLU A 21 0.37 -15.27 3.90
CA GLU A 21 1.41 -14.36 4.39
C GLU A 21 1.10 -13.72 5.76
N CYS A 22 -0.14 -13.30 6.01
CA CYS A 22 -0.50 -12.57 7.23
C CYS A 22 -1.06 -13.48 8.33
N GLY A 23 -1.14 -14.80 8.12
CA GLY A 23 -1.65 -15.74 9.12
C GLY A 23 -3.11 -15.52 9.50
N PHE A 24 -3.90 -14.89 8.62
CA PHE A 24 -5.33 -14.72 8.82
C PHE A 24 -6.04 -16.08 8.85
N ASP A 25 -7.06 -16.21 9.71
CA ASP A 25 -7.93 -17.38 9.65
C ASP A 25 -8.69 -17.39 8.32
N LYS A 26 -8.64 -18.53 7.60
CA LYS A 26 -9.33 -18.77 6.33
C LYS A 26 -10.85 -18.59 6.42
N ASN A 27 -11.40 -18.54 7.65
CA ASN A 27 -12.81 -18.26 7.90
C ASN A 27 -13.21 -16.78 7.76
N ILE A 28 -12.27 -15.86 7.54
CA ILE A 28 -12.59 -14.44 7.30
C ILE A 28 -13.22 -14.28 5.91
N ASP A 29 -14.38 -13.61 5.86
CA ASP A 29 -15.09 -13.36 4.60
C ASP A 29 -14.25 -12.46 3.66
N PRO A 30 -13.88 -12.93 2.45
CA PRO A 30 -13.11 -12.17 1.47
C PRO A 30 -13.76 -10.81 1.13
N LYS A 31 -15.09 -10.69 1.20
CA LYS A 31 -15.81 -9.44 0.95
C LYS A 31 -15.49 -8.32 1.93
N ILE A 32 -14.94 -8.66 3.10
CA ILE A 32 -14.46 -7.68 4.08
C ILE A 32 -13.05 -7.21 3.69
N LEU A 33 -12.24 -8.07 3.10
CA LEU A 33 -10.84 -7.81 2.74
C LEU A 33 -10.72 -7.07 1.41
N GLU A 34 -11.49 -7.44 0.38
CA GLU A 34 -11.50 -6.79 -0.94
C GLU A 34 -11.50 -5.24 -0.89
N PRO A 35 -12.44 -4.57 -0.18
CA PRO A 35 -12.44 -3.11 -0.12
C PRO A 35 -11.28 -2.51 0.69
N ILE A 36 -10.60 -3.33 1.52
CA ILE A 36 -9.39 -2.91 2.23
C ILE A 36 -8.20 -2.96 1.28
N ILE A 37 -8.08 -4.01 0.47
CA ILE A 37 -7.01 -4.16 -0.53
C ILE A 37 -7.04 -2.98 -1.50
N ILE A 38 -8.21 -2.66 -2.06
CA ILE A 38 -8.37 -1.53 -2.99
C ILE A 38 -7.92 -0.22 -2.34
N LYS A 39 -8.37 0.05 -1.10
CA LYS A 39 -8.00 1.27 -0.38
C LYS A 39 -6.51 1.35 -0.09
N VAL A 40 -5.88 0.22 0.27
CA VAL A 40 -4.45 0.18 0.54
C VAL A 40 -3.66 0.44 -0.74
N GLN A 41 -4.11 -0.12 -1.86
CA GLN A 41 -3.50 0.09 -3.17
C GLN A 41 -3.52 1.57 -3.57
N ASP A 42 -4.68 2.22 -3.49
CA ASP A 42 -4.82 3.65 -3.82
C ASP A 42 -4.07 4.56 -2.82
N VAL A 43 -4.19 4.31 -1.52
CA VAL A 43 -3.70 5.27 -0.51
C VAL A 43 -2.21 5.14 -0.20
N PHE A 44 -1.66 3.92 -0.28
CA PHE A 44 -0.27 3.66 0.14
C PHE A 44 0.65 3.26 -1.01
N ILE A 45 0.16 2.61 -2.06
CA ILE A 45 1.03 2.12 -3.14
C ILE A 45 1.12 3.11 -4.28
N GLU A 46 0.00 3.69 -4.72
CA GLU A 46 -0.02 4.75 -5.76
C GLU A 46 0.98 5.89 -5.45
N PRO A 47 1.02 6.49 -4.25
CA PRO A 47 1.98 7.57 -3.97
C PRO A 47 3.43 7.11 -3.79
N VAL A 48 3.70 5.80 -3.68
CA VAL A 48 5.07 5.27 -3.54
C VAL A 48 5.68 5.00 -4.91
N LEU A 49 4.86 4.54 -5.85
CA LEU A 49 5.26 4.25 -7.23
C LEU A 49 5.14 5.48 -8.14
N GLY A 50 4.27 6.41 -7.81
CA GLY A 50 3.84 7.48 -8.71
C GLY A 50 2.77 7.00 -9.70
N THR A 51 1.91 7.92 -10.15
CA THR A 51 0.73 7.60 -10.97
C THR A 51 1.06 6.97 -12.32
N THR A 52 2.19 7.35 -12.93
CA THR A 52 2.63 6.85 -14.24
C THR A 52 3.03 5.38 -14.19
N LEU A 53 3.91 5.02 -13.25
CA LEU A 53 4.33 3.64 -13.04
C LEU A 53 3.18 2.76 -12.54
N PHE A 54 2.33 3.32 -11.67
CA PHE A 54 1.16 2.62 -11.15
C PHE A 54 0.16 2.26 -12.26
N GLN A 55 -0.20 3.21 -13.13
CA GLN A 55 -1.11 2.95 -14.25
C GLN A 55 -0.52 1.93 -15.23
N LYS A 56 0.78 2.03 -15.54
CA LYS A 56 1.43 1.03 -16.40
C LYS A 56 1.39 -0.36 -15.78
N LEU A 57 1.70 -0.50 -14.49
CA LEU A 57 1.61 -1.80 -13.81
C LEU A 57 0.17 -2.34 -13.82
N MET A 58 -0.85 -1.50 -13.62
CA MET A 58 -2.25 -1.93 -13.73
C MET A 58 -2.58 -2.41 -15.15
N ASP A 59 -2.13 -1.68 -16.18
CA ASP A 59 -2.35 -2.05 -17.57
C ASP A 59 -1.62 -3.36 -17.93
N ASP A 60 -0.34 -3.49 -17.53
CA ASP A 60 0.46 -4.69 -17.77
C ASP A 60 -0.15 -5.93 -17.08
N VAL A 61 -0.69 -5.77 -15.86
CA VAL A 61 -1.42 -6.85 -15.16
C VAL A 61 -2.73 -7.16 -15.87
N ALA A 62 -3.42 -6.17 -16.44
CA ALA A 62 -4.65 -6.37 -17.21
C ALA A 62 -4.42 -7.19 -18.49
N THR A 63 -3.27 -6.99 -19.13
CA THR A 63 -2.91 -7.60 -20.42
C THR A 63 -2.02 -8.84 -20.30
N ASP A 64 -1.60 -9.22 -19.09
CA ASP A 64 -0.67 -10.33 -18.79
C ASP A 64 0.68 -10.18 -19.54
N THR A 65 1.15 -8.94 -19.68
CA THR A 65 2.37 -8.58 -20.43
C THR A 65 3.53 -8.15 -19.53
N LEU A 66 3.51 -8.53 -18.25
CA LEU A 66 4.55 -8.11 -17.30
C LEU A 66 5.93 -8.59 -17.75
N ALA A 67 6.82 -7.63 -18.07
CA ALA A 67 8.22 -7.95 -18.26
C ALA A 67 8.86 -8.36 -16.91
N ASN A 68 9.89 -9.22 -16.98
CA ASN A 68 10.51 -9.83 -15.79
C ASN A 68 10.88 -8.85 -14.68
N GLN A 69 11.31 -7.62 -15.03
CA GLN A 69 11.71 -6.59 -14.06
C GLN A 69 10.51 -6.03 -13.27
N TYR A 70 9.40 -5.76 -13.96
CA TYR A 70 8.15 -5.33 -13.31
C TYR A 70 7.53 -6.47 -12.49
N LYS A 71 7.69 -7.72 -12.94
CA LYS A 71 7.27 -8.90 -12.18
C LYS A 71 8.03 -9.04 -10.86
N THR A 72 9.35 -8.89 -10.86
CA THR A 72 10.14 -8.91 -9.61
C THR A 72 9.76 -7.75 -8.68
N LEU A 73 9.50 -6.56 -9.21
CA LEU A 73 9.06 -5.43 -8.40
C LEU A 73 7.70 -5.72 -7.74
N LEU A 74 6.77 -6.30 -8.50
CA LEU A 74 5.43 -6.62 -8.03
C LEU A 74 5.46 -7.73 -6.98
N GLU A 75 5.97 -8.91 -7.34
CA GLU A 75 5.91 -10.13 -6.52
C GLU A 75 6.80 -10.03 -5.26
N ASP A 76 8.03 -9.54 -5.38
CA ASP A 76 8.97 -9.59 -4.25
C ASP A 76 8.82 -8.40 -3.29
N TYR A 77 8.35 -7.26 -3.78
CA TYR A 77 8.33 -6.00 -3.02
C TYR A 77 6.93 -5.43 -2.80
N ILE A 78 6.18 -5.13 -3.88
CA ILE A 78 4.85 -4.49 -3.77
C ILE A 78 3.88 -5.41 -3.02
N MET A 79 3.85 -6.70 -3.36
CA MET A 79 2.94 -7.66 -2.73
C MET A 79 3.15 -7.72 -1.21
N LYS A 80 4.40 -7.75 -0.74
CA LYS A 80 4.73 -7.82 0.68
C LYS A 80 4.36 -6.54 1.43
N ALA A 81 4.63 -5.38 0.85
CA ALA A 81 4.26 -4.10 1.47
C ALA A 81 2.74 -3.97 1.60
N MET A 82 2.00 -4.26 0.53
CA MET A 82 0.54 -4.25 0.56
C MET A 82 -0.04 -5.21 1.59
N ALA A 83 0.49 -6.44 1.70
CA ALA A 83 0.02 -7.41 2.68
C ALA A 83 0.11 -6.87 4.12
N SER A 84 1.26 -6.31 4.49
CA SER A 84 1.46 -5.69 5.80
C SER A 84 0.55 -4.48 6.06
N TRP A 85 0.28 -3.64 5.05
CA TRP A 85 -0.68 -2.54 5.19
C TRP A 85 -2.12 -3.03 5.34
N VAL A 86 -2.52 -4.05 4.56
CA VAL A 86 -3.84 -4.68 4.69
C VAL A 86 -4.02 -5.26 6.08
N GLU A 87 -2.97 -5.82 6.68
CA GLU A 87 -3.00 -6.36 8.04
C GLU A 87 -3.30 -5.30 9.11
N VAL A 88 -2.65 -4.13 9.05
CA VAL A 88 -2.92 -3.00 9.97
C VAL A 88 -4.40 -2.59 9.92
N TYR A 89 -4.97 -2.51 8.72
CA TYR A 89 -6.35 -2.08 8.53
C TYR A 89 -7.37 -3.18 8.84
N SER A 90 -7.06 -4.43 8.52
CA SER A 90 -7.93 -5.57 8.81
C SER A 90 -8.08 -5.75 10.31
N LYS A 91 -7.02 -5.59 11.11
CA LYS A 91 -7.07 -5.62 12.58
C LYS A 91 -8.08 -4.60 13.13
N THR A 92 -8.21 -3.43 12.53
CA THR A 92 -9.26 -2.46 12.92
C THR A 92 -10.65 -2.90 12.49
N LYS A 93 -10.81 -3.33 11.22
CA LYS A 93 -12.12 -3.65 10.62
C LYS A 93 -12.74 -4.94 11.12
N LEU A 94 -11.91 -5.91 11.52
CA LEU A 94 -12.36 -7.18 12.11
C LEU A 94 -12.87 -6.98 13.55
N ASN A 95 -12.22 -6.10 14.32
CA ASN A 95 -12.60 -5.81 15.70
C ASN A 95 -13.83 -4.90 15.80
N TYR A 96 -13.95 -3.93 14.89
CA TYR A 96 -15.02 -2.92 14.92
C TYR A 96 -15.83 -2.98 13.64
N ARG A 97 -17.04 -3.53 13.75
CA ARG A 97 -18.01 -3.50 12.65
C ARG A 97 -18.95 -2.31 12.83
N PRO A 98 -18.96 -1.33 11.92
CA PRO A 98 -19.98 -0.31 11.93
C PRO A 98 -21.33 -0.98 11.62
N THR A 99 -22.24 -0.96 12.58
CA THR A 99 -23.64 -1.39 12.40
C THR A 99 -24.54 -0.16 12.36
N ASN A 100 -25.73 -0.27 11.74
CA ASN A 100 -26.69 0.82 11.53
C ASN A 100 -27.13 1.60 12.78
N LYS A 101 -26.72 1.18 13.98
CA LYS A 101 -27.12 1.78 15.25
C LYS A 101 -25.95 2.25 16.11
N ASN A 102 -24.77 1.61 16.03
CA ASN A 102 -23.54 1.93 16.77
C ASN A 102 -22.34 1.17 16.15
N VAL A 103 -21.10 1.56 16.49
CA VAL A 103 -19.90 0.74 16.21
C VAL A 103 -19.87 -0.40 17.24
N ALA A 104 -20.15 -1.62 16.80
CA ALA A 104 -20.18 -2.79 17.67
C ALA A 104 -18.78 -3.42 17.74
N LYS A 105 -18.26 -3.59 18.96
CA LYS A 105 -17.05 -4.38 19.23
C LYS A 105 -17.45 -5.85 19.27
N LYS A 106 -16.79 -6.69 18.47
CA LYS A 106 -17.10 -8.12 18.41
C LYS A 106 -16.63 -8.77 19.73
N SER A 107 -17.57 -9.21 20.56
CA SER A 107 -17.30 -10.07 21.72
C SER A 107 -18.03 -11.39 21.48
N SER A 108 -17.37 -12.52 21.74
CA SER A 108 -18.05 -13.81 21.80
C SER A 108 -18.39 -14.10 23.25
N GLU A 109 -19.41 -14.93 23.50
CA GLU A 109 -19.89 -15.26 24.86
C GLU A 109 -18.80 -15.84 25.78
N TYR A 110 -17.67 -16.27 25.22
CA TYR A 110 -16.51 -16.80 25.94
C TYR A 110 -15.22 -15.99 25.77
N SER A 111 -15.21 -14.92 24.96
CA SER A 111 -14.03 -14.09 24.73
C SER A 111 -14.23 -12.68 25.29
N GLN A 112 -13.29 -12.28 26.14
CA GLN A 112 -13.13 -10.88 26.50
C GLN A 112 -12.77 -10.09 25.23
N ALA A 113 -13.33 -8.89 25.09
CA ALA A 113 -13.07 -8.03 23.96
C ALA A 113 -11.75 -7.30 24.17
N SER A 114 -10.70 -7.62 23.37
CA SER A 114 -9.34 -7.06 23.47
C SER A 114 -9.34 -5.54 23.63
N ASP A 115 -8.56 -5.02 24.58
CA ASP A 115 -8.62 -3.60 24.94
C ASP A 115 -8.16 -2.69 23.79
N MET A 116 -8.67 -1.47 23.74
CA MET A 116 -8.35 -0.54 22.65
C MET A 116 -6.86 -0.19 22.63
N GLU A 117 -6.23 -0.09 23.81
CA GLU A 117 -4.79 0.17 23.95
C GLU A 117 -3.93 -0.99 23.42
N GLU A 118 -4.32 -2.24 23.66
CA GLU A 118 -3.61 -3.42 23.13
C GLU A 118 -3.75 -3.52 21.60
N ILE A 119 -4.92 -3.20 21.07
CA ILE A 119 -5.16 -3.18 19.63
C ILE A 119 -4.31 -2.09 18.96
N ASP A 120 -4.18 -0.92 19.58
CA ASP A 120 -3.41 0.19 19.02
C ASP A 120 -1.89 -0.05 19.12
N SER A 121 -1.41 -0.74 20.16
CA SER A 121 0.00 -1.15 20.24
C SER A 121 0.36 -2.19 19.17
N LEU A 122 -0.51 -3.19 18.94
CA LEU A 122 -0.33 -4.17 17.87
C LEU A 122 -0.29 -3.51 16.49
N LYS A 123 -1.22 -2.58 16.21
CA LYS A 123 -1.20 -1.82 14.96
C LYS A 123 0.06 -0.99 14.76
N ALA A 124 0.63 -0.45 15.84
CA ALA A 124 1.85 0.34 15.77
C ALA A 124 3.04 -0.53 15.35
N GLU A 125 3.12 -1.76 15.86
CA GLU A 125 4.14 -2.74 15.47
C GLU A 125 3.99 -3.14 13.99
N ASP A 126 2.78 -3.50 13.56
CA ASP A 126 2.50 -3.86 12.17
C ASP A 126 2.78 -2.70 11.21
N ARG A 127 2.42 -1.48 11.62
CA ARG A 127 2.71 -0.27 10.84
C ARG A 127 4.21 -0.09 10.65
N HIS A 128 5.03 -0.35 11.68
CA HIS A 128 6.47 -0.25 11.55
C HIS A 128 7.03 -1.24 10.50
N PHE A 129 6.51 -2.47 10.47
CA PHE A 129 6.85 -3.42 9.41
C PHE A 129 6.40 -2.93 8.04
N ALA A 130 5.18 -2.41 7.94
CA ALA A 130 4.64 -1.89 6.69
C ALA A 130 5.45 -0.72 6.12
N GLU A 131 5.80 0.26 6.96
CA GLU A 131 6.67 1.39 6.57
C GLU A 131 8.05 0.92 6.12
N THR A 132 8.60 -0.11 6.77
CA THR A 132 9.89 -0.70 6.39
C THR A 132 9.82 -1.36 5.02
N TYR A 133 8.77 -2.13 4.73
CA TYR A 133 8.58 -2.74 3.41
C TYR A 133 8.36 -1.70 2.32
N THR A 134 7.57 -0.66 2.60
CA THR A 134 7.38 0.44 1.66
C THR A 134 8.70 1.18 1.39
N SER A 135 9.53 1.43 2.41
CA SER A 135 10.87 2.01 2.20
C SER A 135 11.77 1.14 1.31
N ARG A 136 11.63 -0.19 1.35
CA ARG A 136 12.40 -1.10 0.48
C ARG A 136 12.00 -0.97 -0.99
N ILE A 137 10.72 -0.74 -1.30
CA ILE A 137 10.25 -0.49 -2.67
C ILE A 137 10.98 0.71 -3.26
N THR A 138 10.95 1.85 -2.57
CA THR A 138 11.59 3.08 -3.06
C THR A 138 13.10 2.95 -3.21
N LYS A 139 13.76 2.24 -2.28
CA LYS A 139 15.19 1.93 -2.41
C LYS A 139 15.48 1.11 -3.66
N TYR A 140 14.68 0.08 -3.92
CA TYR A 140 14.85 -0.77 -5.09
C TYR A 140 14.64 0.01 -6.41
N ILE A 141 13.66 0.92 -6.45
CA ILE A 141 13.44 1.80 -7.61
C ILE A 141 14.61 2.78 -7.80
N HIS A 142 15.16 3.33 -6.71
CA HIS A 142 16.33 4.20 -6.75
C HIS A 142 17.62 3.48 -7.16
N ASP A 143 17.81 2.22 -6.76
CA ASP A 143 18.99 1.44 -7.15
C ASP A 143 18.93 1.04 -8.64
N ASN A 144 17.71 0.97 -9.22
CA ASN A 144 17.46 0.53 -10.60
C ASN A 144 16.84 1.64 -11.48
N ILE A 145 17.35 2.87 -11.39
CA ILE A 145 16.82 4.04 -12.13
C ILE A 145 16.68 3.77 -13.64
N THR A 146 17.63 3.05 -14.24
CA THR A 146 17.64 2.76 -15.68
C THR A 146 16.54 1.79 -16.12
N LEU A 147 16.01 0.98 -15.20
CA LEU A 147 14.96 0.00 -15.46
C LEU A 147 13.56 0.62 -15.33
N PHE A 148 13.43 1.71 -14.58
CA PHE A 148 12.15 2.37 -14.29
C PHE A 148 12.18 3.88 -14.65
N PRO A 149 12.37 4.24 -15.93
CA PRO A 149 12.38 5.65 -16.34
C PRO A 149 11.04 6.36 -16.07
N GLU A 150 9.93 5.62 -16.12
CA GLU A 150 8.56 6.13 -15.93
C GLU A 150 8.27 6.64 -14.51
N HIS A 151 9.02 6.15 -13.52
CA HIS A 151 8.93 6.64 -12.14
C HIS A 151 9.40 8.09 -12.00
N TYR A 152 10.24 8.58 -12.92
CA TYR A 152 10.78 9.94 -12.92
C TYR A 152 10.13 10.84 -13.98
N ASP A 153 9.15 10.34 -14.72
CA ASP A 153 8.40 11.13 -15.68
C ASP A 153 7.21 11.82 -15.00
N TYR A 154 7.29 13.14 -14.89
CA TYR A 154 6.28 14.01 -14.30
C TYR A 154 5.60 14.90 -15.34
N SER A 155 5.52 14.45 -16.59
CA SER A 155 5.01 15.25 -17.72
C SER A 155 3.58 15.78 -17.55
N HIS A 156 2.76 15.25 -16.63
CA HIS A 156 1.34 15.61 -16.51
C HIS A 156 0.99 16.28 -15.17
N LEU A 157 0.17 17.33 -15.21
CA LEU A 157 -0.22 18.17 -14.06
C LEU A 157 -1.07 17.45 -12.99
N VAL A 158 -1.53 16.23 -13.25
CA VAL A 158 -2.34 15.39 -12.33
C VAL A 158 -1.49 14.28 -11.69
N THR A 159 -0.20 14.21 -12.01
CA THR A 159 0.69 13.15 -11.53
C THR A 159 1.02 13.38 -10.06
N VAL A 160 0.69 12.42 -9.18
CA VAL A 160 1.16 12.45 -7.80
C VAL A 160 2.64 12.03 -7.81
N PRO A 161 3.57 12.91 -7.38
CA PRO A 161 4.99 12.54 -7.34
C PRO A 161 5.22 11.47 -6.26
N PRO A 162 6.17 10.54 -6.47
CA PRO A 162 6.50 9.50 -5.51
C PRO A 162 7.02 10.13 -4.23
N ILE A 163 6.50 9.65 -3.10
CA ILE A 163 6.91 10.08 -1.78
C ILE A 163 8.14 9.28 -1.38
N ASN A 164 9.25 9.95 -1.10
CA ASN A 164 10.48 9.26 -0.68
C ASN A 164 10.58 9.03 0.84
N ASN A 165 9.70 9.65 1.63
CA ASN A 165 9.66 9.53 3.08
C ASN A 165 8.42 8.76 3.55
N HIS A 166 8.63 7.56 4.10
CA HIS A 166 7.56 6.59 4.38
C HIS A 166 7.16 6.51 5.86
N PHE A 167 7.88 7.19 6.74
CA PHE A 167 7.63 7.12 8.18
C PHE A 167 6.54 8.12 8.59
N ILE A 168 5.39 7.61 9.08
CA ILE A 168 4.26 8.41 9.58
C ILE A 168 4.52 8.75 11.05
N GLY A 169 5.57 9.54 11.31
CA GLY A 169 5.96 9.88 12.68
C GLY A 169 7.34 10.52 12.84
N GLY A 170 7.87 11.14 11.78
CA GLY A 170 9.21 11.73 11.83
C GLY A 170 9.31 12.86 12.85
N MET A 171 10.32 12.80 13.72
CA MET A 171 10.77 13.95 14.49
C MET A 171 11.31 15.00 13.51
N TYR A 172 10.66 16.17 13.44
CA TYR A 172 11.13 17.27 12.62
C TYR A 172 12.39 17.89 13.25
N ILE A 173 13.56 17.41 12.82
CA ILE A 173 14.84 18.03 13.15
C ILE A 173 15.04 19.11 12.09
N GLY A 174 14.64 20.35 12.40
CA GLY A 174 14.63 21.45 11.44
C GLY A 174 15.96 21.67 10.73
N GLY A 175 16.09 21.13 9.51
CA GLY A 175 17.18 21.42 8.59
C GLY A 175 16.78 22.57 7.69
N LYS A 176 17.54 23.67 7.71
CA LYS A 176 17.38 24.73 6.71
C LYS A 176 17.63 24.12 5.33
N ARG A 177 16.63 24.15 4.45
CA ARG A 177 16.82 23.89 3.02
C ARG A 177 17.69 25.00 2.47
N TYR A 178 18.98 24.75 2.33
CA TYR A 178 19.83 25.55 1.46
C TYR A 178 19.40 25.21 0.04
N TRP A 179 18.74 26.16 -0.61
CA TRP A 179 18.56 26.15 -2.05
C TRP A 179 19.95 26.40 -2.63
N ASP A 180 20.70 25.34 -2.89
CA ASP A 180 21.93 25.45 -3.65
C ASP A 180 21.55 25.60 -5.13
N ASN A 181 21.64 26.81 -5.64
CA ASN A 181 21.41 27.11 -7.06
C ASN A 181 22.50 26.52 -7.98
N ASN A 182 23.49 25.78 -7.44
CA ASN A 182 24.57 25.17 -8.23
C ASN A 182 24.42 23.68 -8.55
N ASP A 183 23.34 22.99 -8.16
CA ASP A 183 23.12 21.60 -8.59
C ASP A 183 22.36 21.48 -9.92
N LEU A 184 22.73 22.35 -10.88
CA LEU A 184 22.45 22.17 -12.31
C LEU A 184 23.29 21.03 -12.93
N ARG A 185 23.51 19.93 -12.20
CA ARG A 185 24.13 18.73 -12.75
C ARG A 185 23.11 17.91 -13.54
N TYR A 186 22.62 18.52 -14.62
CA TYR A 186 22.39 17.82 -15.88
C TYR A 186 23.32 18.45 -16.92
N VAL A 187 24.58 18.03 -16.86
CA VAL A 187 25.54 18.23 -17.95
C VAL A 187 25.22 17.15 -18.98
N ARG A 188 24.66 17.60 -20.12
CA ARG A 188 24.43 16.92 -21.41
C ARG A 188 23.83 15.51 -21.42
#